data_AF-A0A7U9RQB3-F1
#
_entry.id   AF-A0A7U9RQB3-F1
#
_cell.length_a   1.000
_cell.length_b   1.000
_cell.length_c   1.000
_cell.angle_alpha   90.00
_cell.angle_beta   90.00
_cell.angle_gamma   90.00
#
_symmetry.space_group_name_H-M   'P 1'
#
loop_
_entity.id
_entity.type
_entity.pdbx_description
1 polymer ?
#
loop_
_entity_poly.entity_id
_entity_poly.type
_entity_poly.pdbx_seq_one_letter_code
_entity_poly.pdbx_strand_id
1 'polypeptide(L)'
;MLDFDEALMAVEDPDDIKKMKAWMFQEQVRIQSKRDELHELSRELQDLKRKLERDKNILDRREKTIQKRYDDNEVFIAKKQKIIEDAYQQLAIDRKALECERLNFEHEKSKYRRQRMSSAKSAHTQYESGVYESTSFFRGVDNDMALRKRYKELLKIFHPDNKCGDTKTLLLIQTEYENLKSRYYES
;
A
#
# COMPACT_ATOMS: atom_id res chain seq x y z
N MET A 1 -51.12 58.95 -31.18
CA MET A 1 -52.00 59.34 -30.06
C MET A 1 -53.27 59.82 -30.72
N LEU A 2 -54.37 59.07 -30.59
CA LEU A 2 -55.68 59.57 -30.98
C LEU A 2 -55.99 60.77 -30.08
N ASP A 3 -56.42 61.87 -30.67
CA ASP A 3 -56.61 63.14 -29.97
C ASP A 3 -57.89 63.05 -29.13
N PHE A 4 -57.75 62.62 -27.88
CA PHE A 4 -58.85 62.38 -26.96
C PHE A 4 -59.66 63.66 -26.68
N ASP A 5 -59.03 64.82 -26.81
CA ASP A 5 -59.69 66.12 -26.67
C ASP A 5 -60.71 66.34 -27.80
N GLU A 6 -60.43 65.84 -29.01
CA GLU A 6 -61.36 65.91 -30.15
C GLU A 6 -62.60 65.02 -29.93
N ALA A 7 -62.39 63.80 -29.41
CA ALA A 7 -63.48 62.89 -29.08
C ALA A 7 -64.30 63.36 -27.87
N LEU A 8 -63.71 64.07 -26.91
CA LEU A 8 -64.40 64.62 -25.75
C LEU A 8 -65.26 65.84 -26.11
N MET A 9 -64.81 66.64 -27.08
CA MET A 9 -65.51 67.82 -27.60
C MET A 9 -66.66 67.47 -28.56
N ALA A 10 -66.62 66.29 -29.19
CA ALA A 10 -67.67 65.79 -30.09
C ALA A 10 -68.87 65.15 -29.37
N VAL A 11 -68.79 64.94 -28.05
CA VAL A 11 -69.88 64.36 -27.23
C VAL A 11 -70.75 65.49 -26.70
N GLU A 12 -71.96 65.63 -27.23
CA GLU A 12 -72.91 66.70 -26.87
C GLU A 12 -73.75 66.39 -25.62
N ASP A 13 -73.91 65.11 -25.23
CA ASP A 13 -74.72 64.67 -24.09
C ASP A 13 -73.88 64.56 -22.78
N PRO A 14 -74.25 65.28 -21.70
CA PRO A 14 -73.59 65.20 -20.40
C PRO A 14 -73.44 63.78 -19.83
N ASP A 15 -74.38 62.88 -20.14
CA ASP A 15 -74.39 61.53 -19.58
C ASP A 15 -73.35 60.61 -20.24
N ASP A 16 -73.05 60.85 -21.52
CA ASP A 16 -72.02 60.13 -22.27
C ASP A 16 -70.60 60.58 -21.87
N ILE A 17 -70.42 61.88 -21.56
CA ILE A 17 -69.17 62.38 -20.95
C ILE A 17 -68.92 61.70 -19.60
N LYS A 18 -69.97 61.48 -18.80
CA LYS A 18 -69.87 60.84 -17.49
C LYS A 18 -69.48 59.36 -17.61
N LYS A 19 -70.06 58.63 -18.56
CA LYS A 19 -69.70 57.23 -18.86
C LYS A 19 -68.24 57.12 -19.33
N MET A 20 -67.79 58.03 -20.21
CA MET A 20 -66.43 58.03 -20.72
C MET A 20 -65.40 58.32 -19.61
N LYS A 21 -65.67 59.30 -18.74
CA LYS A 21 -64.82 59.57 -17.54
C LYS A 21 -64.75 58.37 -16.59
N ALA A 22 -65.89 57.70 -16.36
CA ALA A 22 -65.92 56.50 -15.52
C ALA A 22 -65.09 55.35 -16.12
N TRP A 23 -65.19 55.14 -17.43
CA TRP A 23 -64.39 54.16 -18.15
C TRP A 23 -62.89 54.49 -18.10
N MET A 24 -62.51 55.75 -18.34
CA MET A 24 -61.11 56.19 -18.25
C MET A 24 -60.54 56.00 -16.86
N PHE A 25 -61.31 56.29 -15.82
CA PHE A 25 -60.88 56.05 -14.45
C PHE A 25 -60.67 54.55 -14.18
N GLN A 26 -61.61 53.69 -14.61
CA GLN A 26 -61.45 52.24 -14.50
C GLN A 26 -60.21 51.74 -15.24
N GLU A 27 -59.97 52.23 -16.45
CA GLU A 27 -58.81 51.85 -17.25
C GLU A 27 -57.51 52.37 -16.64
N GLN A 28 -57.50 53.58 -16.09
CA GLN A 28 -56.36 54.13 -15.36
C GLN A 28 -56.03 53.27 -14.13
N VAL A 29 -57.05 52.86 -13.35
CA VAL A 29 -56.87 51.96 -12.20
C VAL A 29 -56.33 50.60 -12.66
N ARG A 30 -56.84 50.05 -13.77
CA ARG A 30 -56.36 48.79 -14.35
C ARG A 30 -54.90 48.88 -14.78
N ILE A 31 -54.53 49.95 -15.49
CA ILE A 31 -53.15 50.20 -15.94
C ILE A 31 -52.23 50.37 -14.74
N GLN A 32 -52.66 51.11 -13.71
CA GLN A 32 -51.86 51.30 -12.50
C GLN A 32 -51.61 49.98 -11.78
N SER A 33 -52.66 49.16 -11.59
CA SER A 33 -52.53 47.83 -11.00
C SER A 33 -51.54 46.95 -11.77
N LYS A 34 -51.60 46.94 -13.10
CA LYS A 34 -50.63 46.22 -13.93
C LYS A 34 -49.21 46.78 -13.84
N ARG A 35 -49.07 48.09 -13.69
CA ARG A 35 -47.77 48.72 -13.46
C ARG A 35 -47.17 48.29 -12.13
N ASP A 36 -47.97 48.23 -11.08
CA ASP A 36 -47.55 47.81 -9.75
C ASP A 36 -47.17 46.32 -9.73
N GLU A 37 -47.95 45.45 -10.38
CA GLU A 37 -47.62 44.03 -10.58
C GLU A 37 -46.26 43.87 -11.31
N LEU A 38 -46.04 44.63 -12.38
CA LEU A 38 -44.78 44.59 -13.13
C LEU A 38 -43.59 45.09 -12.29
N HIS A 39 -43.79 46.13 -11.48
CA HIS A 39 -42.77 46.62 -10.58
C HIS A 39 -42.41 45.57 -9.52
N GLU A 40 -43.40 44.85 -8.98
CA GLU A 40 -43.14 43.78 -8.02
C GLU A 40 -42.39 42.61 -8.65
N LEU A 41 -42.84 42.13 -9.81
CA LEU A 41 -42.15 41.06 -10.53
C LEU A 41 -40.72 41.45 -10.91
N SER A 42 -40.50 42.72 -11.28
CA SER A 42 -39.16 43.25 -11.58
C SER A 42 -38.25 43.21 -10.35
N ARG A 43 -38.77 43.55 -9.17
CA ARG A 43 -38.03 43.43 -7.89
C ARG A 43 -37.70 41.97 -7.58
N GLU A 44 -38.67 41.07 -7.68
CA GLU A 44 -38.46 39.64 -7.44
C GLU A 44 -37.40 39.04 -8.38
N LEU A 45 -37.47 39.36 -9.67
CA LEU A 45 -36.47 38.92 -10.65
C LEU A 45 -35.07 39.44 -10.31
N GLN A 46 -34.97 40.69 -9.85
CA GLN A 46 -33.68 41.25 -9.46
C GLN A 46 -33.11 40.53 -8.22
N ASP A 47 -33.95 40.20 -7.25
CA ASP A 47 -33.55 39.47 -6.04
C ASP A 47 -33.13 38.02 -6.37
N LEU A 48 -33.89 37.34 -7.23
CA LEU A 48 -33.53 36.01 -7.74
C LEU A 48 -32.21 36.04 -8.51
N LYS A 49 -31.99 37.04 -9.36
CA LYS A 49 -30.72 37.23 -10.07
C LYS A 49 -29.56 37.38 -9.08
N ARG A 50 -29.69 38.22 -8.05
CA ARG A 50 -28.65 38.38 -7.01
C ARG A 50 -28.43 37.10 -6.20
N LYS A 51 -29.47 36.29 -5.99
CA LYS A 51 -29.34 34.99 -5.31
C LYS A 51 -28.59 33.99 -6.18
N LEU A 52 -28.97 33.83 -7.44
CA LEU A 52 -28.31 32.94 -8.39
C LEU A 52 -26.83 33.30 -8.58
N GLU A 53 -26.50 34.59 -8.62
CA GLU A 53 -25.12 35.04 -8.75
C GLU A 53 -24.27 34.70 -7.51
N ARG A 54 -24.86 34.80 -6.31
CA ARG A 54 -24.21 34.33 -5.07
C ARG A 54 -24.01 32.80 -5.10
N ASP A 55 -25.03 32.06 -5.47
CA ASP A 55 -24.99 30.59 -5.51
C ASP A 55 -23.95 30.10 -6.55
N LYS A 56 -23.92 30.74 -7.73
CA LYS A 56 -22.90 30.49 -8.76
C LYS A 56 -21.49 30.70 -8.23
N ASN A 57 -21.25 31.81 -7.52
CA ASN A 57 -19.94 32.11 -6.95
C ASN A 57 -19.53 31.11 -5.85
N ILE A 58 -20.48 30.60 -5.07
CA ILE A 58 -20.22 29.55 -4.08
C ILE A 58 -19.83 28.24 -4.76
N LEU A 59 -20.57 27.86 -5.81
CA LEU A 59 -20.29 26.65 -6.58
C LEU A 59 -18.93 26.72 -7.29
N ASP A 60 -18.59 27.84 -7.92
CA ASP A 60 -17.29 28.04 -8.58
C ASP A 60 -16.11 27.90 -7.59
N ARG A 61 -16.23 28.45 -6.38
CA ARG A 61 -15.20 28.28 -5.33
C ARG A 61 -15.07 26.81 -4.89
N ARG A 62 -16.20 26.13 -4.74
CA ARG A 62 -16.23 24.71 -4.36
C ARG A 62 -15.62 23.85 -5.45
N GLU A 63 -15.97 24.10 -6.71
CA GLU A 63 -15.42 23.43 -7.89
C GLU A 63 -13.90 23.61 -7.95
N LYS A 64 -13.39 24.84 -7.84
CA LYS A 64 -11.94 25.11 -7.79
C LYS A 64 -11.22 24.36 -6.66
N THR A 65 -11.85 24.26 -5.50
CA THR A 65 -11.29 23.53 -4.36
C THR A 65 -11.23 22.03 -4.64
N ILE A 66 -12.28 21.46 -5.23
CA ILE A 66 -12.33 20.05 -5.61
C ILE A 66 -11.31 19.76 -6.72
N GLN A 67 -11.25 20.61 -7.75
CA GLN A 67 -10.31 20.48 -8.85
C GLN A 67 -8.87 20.50 -8.35
N LYS A 68 -8.52 21.45 -7.47
CA LYS A 68 -7.19 21.49 -6.86
C LYS A 68 -6.85 20.19 -6.11
N ARG A 69 -7.79 19.66 -5.32
CA ARG A 69 -7.58 18.38 -4.61
C ARG A 69 -7.42 17.21 -5.58
N TYR A 70 -8.13 17.23 -6.69
CA TYR A 70 -8.02 16.22 -7.74
C TYR A 70 -6.62 16.28 -8.37
N ASP A 71 -6.16 17.45 -8.79
CA ASP A 71 -4.84 17.65 -9.39
C ASP A 71 -3.70 17.26 -8.42
N ASP A 72 -3.82 17.65 -7.13
CA ASP A 72 -2.88 17.27 -6.08
C ASP A 72 -2.84 15.73 -5.89
N ASN A 73 -4.00 15.08 -5.95
CA ASN A 73 -4.11 13.62 -5.83
C ASN A 73 -3.54 12.88 -7.04
N GLU A 74 -3.77 13.37 -8.27
CA GLU A 74 -3.19 12.83 -9.49
C GLU A 74 -1.65 12.81 -9.39
N VAL A 75 -1.05 13.94 -8.99
CA VAL A 75 0.40 14.03 -8.79
C VAL A 75 0.88 13.07 -7.68
N PHE A 76 0.12 12.94 -6.59
CA PHE A 76 0.46 12.03 -5.51
C PHE A 76 0.41 10.56 -5.95
N ILE A 77 -0.64 10.16 -6.69
CA ILE A 77 -0.82 8.81 -7.22
C ILE A 77 0.32 8.49 -8.19
N ALA A 78 0.65 9.39 -9.12
CA ALA A 78 1.75 9.20 -10.06
C ALA A 78 3.10 8.98 -9.33
N LYS A 79 3.38 9.74 -8.27
CA LYS A 79 4.58 9.53 -7.43
C LYS A 79 4.58 8.17 -6.74
N LYS A 80 3.44 7.75 -6.20
CA LYS A 80 3.31 6.44 -5.53
C LYS A 80 3.48 5.30 -6.52
N GLN A 81 2.88 5.40 -7.70
CA GLN A 81 3.03 4.43 -8.77
C GLN A 81 4.50 4.30 -9.19
N LYS A 82 5.20 5.42 -9.39
CA LYS A 82 6.62 5.41 -9.72
C LYS A 82 7.47 4.68 -8.66
N ILE A 83 7.24 4.94 -7.38
CA ILE A 83 7.97 4.26 -6.29
C ILE A 83 7.73 2.74 -6.35
N ILE A 84 6.50 2.33 -6.62
CA ILE A 84 6.14 0.91 -6.74
C ILE A 84 6.84 0.29 -7.96
N GLU A 85 6.80 0.95 -9.11
CA GLU A 85 7.48 0.51 -10.34
C GLU A 85 8.98 0.35 -10.13
N ASP A 86 9.64 1.35 -9.53
CA ASP A 86 11.07 1.33 -9.21
C ASP A 86 11.40 0.17 -8.25
N ALA A 87 10.56 -0.06 -7.23
CA ALA A 87 10.75 -1.18 -6.30
C ALA A 87 10.61 -2.54 -6.98
N TYR A 88 9.65 -2.71 -7.90
CA TYR A 88 9.50 -3.95 -8.67
C TYR A 88 10.67 -4.19 -9.62
N GLN A 89 11.19 -3.13 -10.24
CA GLN A 89 12.40 -3.22 -11.08
C GLN A 89 13.61 -3.65 -10.25
N GLN A 90 13.80 -3.06 -9.07
CA GLN A 90 14.89 -3.45 -8.17
C GLN A 90 14.75 -4.91 -7.72
N LEU A 91 13.55 -5.35 -7.33
CA LEU A 91 13.30 -6.75 -6.98
C LEU A 91 13.60 -7.72 -8.13
N ALA A 92 13.32 -7.31 -9.38
CA ALA A 92 13.65 -8.13 -10.54
C ALA A 92 15.17 -8.25 -10.76
N ILE A 93 15.92 -7.17 -10.50
CA ILE A 93 17.39 -7.17 -10.54
C ILE A 93 17.94 -8.08 -9.43
N ASP A 94 17.48 -7.88 -8.20
CA ASP A 94 17.93 -8.64 -7.03
C ASP A 94 17.65 -10.14 -7.21
N ARG A 95 16.47 -10.50 -7.76
CA ARG A 95 16.13 -11.88 -8.08
C ARG A 95 17.10 -12.51 -9.08
N LYS A 96 17.51 -11.78 -10.11
CA LYS A 96 18.51 -12.27 -11.08
C LYS A 96 19.88 -12.43 -10.43
N ALA A 97 20.30 -11.47 -9.60
CA ALA A 97 21.57 -11.53 -8.89
C ALA A 97 21.63 -12.76 -7.97
N LEU A 98 20.58 -12.99 -7.18
CA LEU A 98 20.49 -14.15 -6.29
C LEU A 98 20.51 -15.48 -7.04
N GLU A 99 19.88 -15.56 -8.21
CA GLU A 99 19.94 -16.77 -9.04
C GLU A 99 21.35 -17.03 -9.58
N CYS A 100 22.07 -15.98 -9.99
CA CYS A 100 23.47 -16.10 -10.37
C CYS A 100 24.36 -16.57 -9.21
N GLU A 101 24.17 -16.01 -8.01
CA GLU A 101 24.89 -16.44 -6.80
C GLU A 101 24.57 -17.89 -6.45
N ARG A 102 23.31 -18.30 -6.53
CA ARG A 102 22.86 -19.69 -6.30
C ARG A 102 23.57 -20.67 -7.22
N LEU A 103 23.60 -20.37 -8.53
CA LEU A 103 24.28 -21.20 -9.53
C LEU A 103 25.80 -21.26 -9.29
N ASN A 104 26.42 -20.13 -8.93
CA ASN A 104 27.84 -20.08 -8.59
C ASN A 104 28.15 -20.96 -7.37
N PHE A 105 27.33 -20.86 -6.31
CA PHE A 105 27.49 -21.67 -5.11
C PHE A 105 27.29 -23.17 -5.39
N GLU A 106 26.32 -23.54 -6.21
CA GLU A 106 26.14 -24.94 -6.65
C GLU A 106 27.34 -25.46 -7.43
N HIS A 107 27.92 -24.62 -8.28
CA HIS A 107 29.14 -24.96 -9.01
C HIS A 107 30.33 -25.14 -8.07
N GLU A 108 30.57 -24.21 -7.14
CA GLU A 108 31.64 -24.33 -6.14
C GLU A 108 31.45 -25.58 -5.26
N LYS A 109 30.24 -25.82 -4.76
CA LYS A 109 29.90 -27.03 -4.00
C LYS A 109 30.18 -28.30 -4.78
N SER A 110 29.87 -28.30 -6.09
CA SER A 110 30.16 -29.42 -6.99
C SER A 110 31.66 -29.62 -7.24
N LYS A 111 32.43 -28.52 -7.40
CA LYS A 111 33.90 -28.56 -7.48
C LYS A 111 34.50 -29.12 -6.20
N TYR A 112 34.07 -28.64 -5.03
CA TYR A 112 34.54 -29.12 -3.73
C TYR A 112 34.22 -30.61 -3.53
N ARG A 113 33.02 -31.05 -3.90
CA ARG A 113 32.66 -32.49 -3.87
C ARG A 113 33.57 -33.31 -4.78
N ARG A 114 33.81 -32.86 -6.03
CA ARG A 114 34.73 -33.55 -6.96
C ARG A 114 36.16 -33.59 -6.44
N GLN A 115 36.67 -32.49 -5.89
CA GLN A 115 38.00 -32.44 -5.28
C GLN A 115 38.10 -33.41 -4.11
N ARG A 116 37.12 -33.43 -3.19
CA ARG A 116 37.07 -34.40 -2.09
C ARG A 116 37.05 -35.86 -2.56
N MET A 117 36.30 -36.17 -3.62
CA MET A 117 36.25 -37.52 -4.19
C MET A 117 37.53 -37.87 -4.97
N SER A 118 38.18 -36.88 -5.57
CA SER A 118 39.49 -37.06 -6.25
C SER A 118 40.63 -37.25 -5.24
N SER A 119 40.65 -36.47 -4.15
CA SER A 119 41.59 -36.67 -3.04
C SER A 119 41.33 -37.97 -2.28
N ALA A 120 40.07 -38.43 -2.22
CA ALA A 120 39.74 -39.76 -1.70
C ALA A 120 40.25 -40.87 -2.62
N LYS A 121 40.28 -40.68 -3.95
CA LYS A 121 40.90 -41.62 -4.90
C LYS A 121 42.43 -41.64 -4.83
N SER A 122 43.09 -40.54 -4.46
CA SER A 122 44.54 -40.51 -4.17
C SER A 122 44.89 -41.12 -2.80
N ALA A 123 43.91 -41.25 -1.89
CA ALA A 123 44.06 -41.94 -0.61
C ALA A 123 43.54 -43.39 -0.65
N HIS A 124 42.96 -43.85 -1.76
CA HIS A 124 42.30 -45.16 -1.88
C HIS A 124 43.26 -46.35 -2.04
N THR A 125 44.52 -46.20 -1.64
CA THR A 125 45.44 -47.36 -1.54
C THR A 125 45.69 -47.76 -0.09
N GLN A 126 45.19 -47.03 0.91
CA GLN A 126 45.41 -47.40 2.30
C GLN A 126 44.14 -47.16 3.13
N TYR A 127 43.55 -48.27 3.57
CA TYR A 127 42.45 -48.40 4.54
C TYR A 127 41.02 -48.27 4.00
N GLU A 128 40.53 -49.42 3.52
CA GLU A 128 39.14 -49.84 3.58
C GLU A 128 38.50 -49.68 4.98
N SER A 129 37.17 -49.67 4.99
CA SER A 129 36.24 -49.45 6.10
C SER A 129 36.03 -47.96 6.40
N GLY A 130 34.99 -47.29 5.91
CA GLY A 130 33.60 -47.71 5.97
C GLY A 130 32.89 -46.86 7.04
N VAL A 131 32.18 -45.82 6.59
CA VAL A 131 31.00 -45.27 7.28
C VAL A 131 31.21 -44.84 8.75
N TYR A 132 31.91 -43.71 8.97
CA TYR A 132 31.55 -42.84 10.09
C TYR A 132 31.85 -41.39 9.74
N GLU A 133 30.78 -40.63 9.57
CA GLU A 133 30.79 -39.18 9.37
C GLU A 133 31.56 -38.54 10.53
N SER A 134 32.79 -38.10 10.21
CA SER A 134 33.83 -37.68 11.15
C SER A 134 33.42 -36.44 11.96
N THR A 135 32.61 -36.67 12.99
CA THR A 135 32.61 -35.88 14.22
C THR A 135 33.34 -36.72 15.25
N SER A 136 34.66 -36.64 15.28
CA SER A 136 35.45 -37.35 16.29
C SER A 136 35.38 -36.59 17.61
N PHE A 137 34.29 -36.77 18.37
CA PHE A 137 34.03 -36.02 19.61
C PHE A 137 35.12 -36.26 20.68
N PHE A 138 35.76 -37.43 20.61
CA PHE A 138 36.81 -37.90 21.51
C PHE A 138 38.20 -37.96 20.85
N ARG A 139 38.45 -37.19 19.80
CA ARG A 139 39.77 -37.15 19.15
C ARG A 139 40.85 -36.72 20.15
N GLY A 140 41.92 -37.52 20.25
CA GLY A 140 43.05 -37.25 21.15
C GLY A 140 42.85 -37.73 22.59
N VAL A 141 41.78 -38.48 22.87
CA VAL A 141 41.61 -39.21 24.14
C VAL A 141 42.41 -40.50 24.08
N ASP A 142 43.36 -40.66 25.00
CA ASP A 142 44.31 -41.77 25.05
C ASP A 142 44.16 -42.67 26.29
N ASN A 143 43.29 -42.30 27.24
CA ASN A 143 43.04 -43.07 28.46
C ASN A 143 41.59 -42.90 28.98
N ASP A 144 41.13 -43.83 29.84
CA ASP A 144 39.77 -43.85 30.39
C ASP A 144 39.41 -42.58 31.18
N MET A 145 40.36 -42.01 31.92
CA MET A 145 40.14 -40.77 32.68
C MET A 145 39.89 -39.58 31.75
N ALA A 146 40.67 -39.46 30.67
CA ALA A 146 40.49 -38.45 29.64
C ALA A 146 39.15 -38.63 28.89
N LEU A 147 38.73 -39.88 28.65
CA LEU A 147 37.46 -40.21 28.02
C LEU A 147 36.28 -39.72 28.87
N ARG A 148 36.25 -40.09 30.15
CA ARG A 148 35.22 -39.67 31.11
C ARG A 148 35.18 -38.16 31.29
N LYS A 149 36.36 -37.51 31.33
CA LYS A 149 36.46 -36.05 31.45
C LYS A 149 35.87 -35.37 30.22
N ARG A 150 36.29 -35.79 29.03
CA ARG A 150 35.81 -35.23 27.76
C ARG A 150 34.30 -35.43 27.59
N TYR A 151 33.79 -36.60 27.97
CA TYR A 151 32.37 -36.89 27.92
C TYR A 151 31.54 -35.92 28.78
N LYS A 152 31.97 -35.66 30.02
CA LYS A 152 31.30 -34.68 30.89
C LYS A 152 31.35 -33.25 30.35
N GLU A 153 32.47 -32.84 29.77
CA GLU A 153 32.59 -31.52 29.12
C GLU A 153 31.61 -31.38 27.95
N LEU A 154 31.49 -32.42 27.12
CA LEU A 154 30.57 -32.45 25.99
C LEU A 154 29.11 -32.42 26.43
N LEU A 155 28.73 -33.20 27.45
CA LEU A 155 27.37 -33.13 28.02
C LEU A 155 27.06 -31.74 28.58
N LYS A 156 28.04 -31.06 29.19
CA LYS A 156 27.86 -29.70 29.70
C LYS A 156 27.65 -28.66 28.61
N ILE A 157 28.13 -28.89 27.38
CA ILE A 157 27.93 -27.97 26.24
C ILE A 157 26.60 -28.27 25.56
N PHE A 158 26.34 -29.55 25.26
CA PHE A 158 25.24 -30.00 24.42
C PHE A 158 23.97 -30.40 25.17
N HIS A 159 23.89 -30.15 26.49
CA HIS A 159 22.67 -30.39 27.28
C HIS A 159 21.47 -29.65 26.67
N PRO A 160 20.28 -30.27 26.57
CA PRO A 160 19.09 -29.66 25.97
C PRO A 160 18.67 -28.32 26.62
N ASP A 161 19.03 -28.11 27.88
CA ASP A 161 18.73 -26.87 28.62
C ASP A 161 19.71 -25.71 28.33
N ASN A 162 20.74 -25.94 27.51
CA ASN A 162 21.72 -24.91 27.14
C ASN A 162 21.37 -24.25 25.79
N LYS A 163 21.84 -23.01 25.59
CA LYS A 163 21.64 -22.26 24.33
C LYS A 163 22.13 -22.98 23.06
N CYS A 164 23.08 -23.88 23.19
CA CYS A 164 23.62 -24.70 22.08
C CYS A 164 23.27 -26.20 22.23
N GLY A 165 22.25 -26.52 23.02
CA GLY A 165 21.78 -27.87 23.24
C GLY A 165 21.21 -28.50 21.97
N ASP A 166 21.61 -29.73 21.68
CA ASP A 166 21.04 -30.54 20.59
C ASP A 166 20.96 -32.01 21.02
N THR A 167 19.73 -32.50 21.17
CA THR A 167 19.44 -33.87 21.58
C THR A 167 19.98 -34.90 20.59
N LYS A 168 20.03 -34.59 19.29
CA LYS A 168 20.57 -35.52 18.27
C LYS A 168 22.08 -35.66 18.43
N THR A 169 22.78 -34.54 18.58
CA THR A 169 24.22 -34.53 18.83
C THR A 169 24.58 -35.22 20.15
N LEU A 170 23.78 -35.03 21.21
CA LEU A 170 23.99 -35.68 22.51
C LEU A 170 23.90 -37.21 22.42
N LEU A 171 22.93 -37.73 21.66
CA LEU A 171 22.80 -39.18 21.43
C LEU A 171 24.01 -39.77 20.68
N LEU A 172 24.56 -39.04 19.71
CA LEU A 172 25.78 -39.44 19.00
C LEU A 172 26.98 -39.49 19.95
N ILE A 173 27.15 -38.46 20.78
CA ILE A 173 28.21 -38.40 21.79
C ILE A 173 28.11 -39.58 22.78
N GLN A 174 26.90 -39.92 23.23
CA GLN A 174 26.68 -41.05 24.14
C GLN A 174 27.02 -42.39 23.47
N THR A 175 26.64 -42.56 22.20
CA THR A 175 26.92 -43.78 21.43
C THR A 175 28.42 -43.97 21.23
N GLU A 176 29.15 -42.92 20.84
CA GLU A 176 30.61 -42.98 20.66
C GLU A 176 31.32 -43.21 22.01
N TYR A 177 30.85 -42.59 23.09
CA TYR A 177 31.41 -42.80 24.42
C TYR A 177 31.30 -44.25 24.89
N GLU A 178 30.12 -44.88 24.80
CA GLU A 178 29.96 -46.27 25.22
C GLU A 178 30.79 -47.22 24.33
N ASN A 179 30.87 -46.96 23.02
CA ASN A 179 31.74 -47.73 22.12
C ASN A 179 33.22 -47.65 22.50
N LEU A 180 33.72 -46.47 22.88
CA LEU A 180 35.12 -46.29 23.31
C LEU A 180 35.36 -46.86 24.71
N LYS A 181 34.40 -46.69 25.60
CA LYS A 181 34.44 -47.19 26.97
C LYS A 181 34.54 -48.72 26.98
N SER A 182 33.73 -49.44 26.19
CA SER A 182 33.83 -50.91 26.12
C SER A 182 35.24 -51.38 25.75
N ARG A 183 35.97 -50.65 24.89
CA ARG A 183 37.36 -51.00 24.52
C ARG A 183 38.36 -50.87 25.68
N TYR A 184 38.08 -50.04 26.68
CA TYR A 184 38.94 -49.90 27.87
C TYR A 184 38.57 -50.89 29.00
N TYR A 185 37.38 -51.52 28.95
CA TYR A 185 36.93 -52.51 29.95
C TYR A 185 36.93 -53.97 29.42
N GLU A 186 37.10 -54.18 28.11
CA GLU A 186 37.26 -55.52 27.48
C GLU A 186 38.72 -55.91 27.23
N SER A 187 39.68 -55.27 27.91
CA SER A 187 41.10 -55.69 28.02
C SER A 187 41.47 -55.85 29.49
#